data_AF-A0A7J6X6G1-F1
#
_entry.id   AF-A0A7J6X6G1-F1
#
_cell.length_a   1.000
_cell.length_b   1.000
_cell.length_c   1.000
_cell.angle_alpha   90.00
_cell.angle_beta   90.00
_cell.angle_gamma   90.00
#
_symmetry.space_group_name_H-M   'P 1'
#
loop_
_entity.id
_entity.type
_entity.pdbx_description
1 polymer ?
#
loop_
_entity_poly.entity_id
_entity_poly.type
_entity_poly.pdbx_seq_one_letter_code
_entity_poly.pdbx_strand_id
1 'polypeptide(L)' 'MALYYSKPKAHKNFLGIPWKEYFRTVFIHCTLEALVATNGWNHGPAIALPTLYYGEFENYGPGANVSGRVPWSN' A
#
# COMPACT_ATOMS: atom_id res chain seq x y z
N MET A 1 -1.37 9.90 -14.98
CA MET A 1 -1.94 8.54 -15.11
C MET A 1 -1.94 7.95 -16.54
N ALA A 2 -1.84 8.75 -17.62
CA ALA A 2 -1.87 8.22 -19.00
C ALA A 2 -0.87 7.09 -19.29
N LEU A 3 0.37 7.19 -18.78
CA LEU A 3 1.39 6.14 -18.95
C LEU A 3 1.02 4.84 -18.22
N TYR A 4 0.52 4.93 -17.00
CA TYR A 4 0.04 3.76 -16.25
C TYR A 4 -1.09 3.06 -17.01
N TYR A 5 -2.08 3.80 -17.51
CA TYR A 5 -3.19 3.22 -18.26
C TYR A 5 -2.79 2.62 -19.61
N SER A 6 -1.67 3.06 -20.21
CA SER A 6 -1.17 2.45 -21.45
C SER A 6 -0.72 0.99 -21.25
N LYS A 7 -0.15 0.66 -20.07
CA LYS A 7 0.38 -0.67 -19.73
C LYS A 7 0.32 -0.92 -18.21
N PRO A 8 -0.87 -1.08 -17.60
CA PRO A 8 -1.00 -1.14 -16.15
C PRO A 8 -0.28 -2.34 -15.53
N LYS A 9 -0.23 -3.48 -16.25
CA LYS A 9 0.48 -4.70 -15.82
C LYS A 9 2.00 -4.55 -15.75
N ALA A 10 2.58 -3.51 -16.36
CA ALA A 10 4.02 -3.25 -16.33
C ALA A 10 4.47 -2.61 -15.01
N HIS A 11 3.53 -2.16 -14.16
CA HIS A 11 3.83 -1.46 -12.92
C HIS A 11 3.26 -2.22 -11.72
N LYS A 12 4.05 -2.33 -10.65
CA LYS A 12 3.60 -2.77 -9.33
C LYS A 12 4.01 -1.71 -8.33
N ASN A 13 3.03 -1.01 -7.76
CA ASN A 13 3.29 0.02 -6.76
C ASN A 13 2.61 -0.37 -5.46
N PHE A 14 3.31 -0.15 -4.35
CA PHE A 14 2.84 -0.42 -3.01
C PHE A 14 2.91 0.88 -2.19
N LEU A 15 2.09 0.98 -1.16
CA LEU A 15 2.07 2.10 -0.21
C LEU A 15 3.34 2.16 0.64
N GLY A 16 3.99 1.01 0.87
CA GLY A 16 5.23 0.94 1.62
C GLY A 16 5.88 -0.43 1.57
N ILE A 17 7.18 -0.45 1.93
CA ILE A 17 7.98 -1.65 2.15
C ILE A 17 8.70 -1.42 3.49
N PRO A 18 8.58 -2.31 4.48
CA PRO A 18 9.22 -2.11 5.76
C PRO A 18 10.72 -2.43 5.61
N TRP A 19 11.61 -1.48 5.90
CA TRP A 19 13.07 -1.72 5.79
C TRP A 19 13.74 -2.05 7.11
N LYS A 20 13.07 -1.75 8.22
CA LYS A 20 13.55 -1.93 9.59
C LYS A 20 12.42 -2.49 10.46
N GLU A 21 12.80 -3.07 11.59
CA GLU A 21 11.84 -3.41 12.64
C GLU A 21 11.10 -2.14 13.10
N TYR A 22 9.85 -2.29 13.54
CA TYR A 22 9.00 -1.19 13.99
C TYR A 22 8.69 -0.11 12.94
N PHE A 23 8.76 -0.46 11.65
CA PHE A 23 8.41 0.48 10.58
C PHE A 23 6.94 0.90 10.70
N ARG A 24 6.67 2.22 10.67
CA ARG A 24 5.31 2.78 10.77
C ARG A 24 5.01 3.72 9.61
N THR A 25 3.87 3.53 8.97
CA THR A 25 3.41 4.44 7.91
C THR A 25 1.89 4.52 7.93
N VAL A 26 1.36 5.74 7.83
CA VAL A 26 -0.08 5.99 7.83
C VAL A 26 -0.40 6.99 6.74
N PHE A 27 -1.42 6.69 5.94
CA PHE A 27 -2.01 7.60 4.95
C PHE A 27 -3.40 8.03 5.41
N ILE A 28 -3.59 9.34 5.59
CA ILE A 28 -4.84 9.93 6.10
C ILE A 28 -5.33 10.99 5.12
N HIS A 29 -6.61 10.95 4.74
CA HIS A 29 -7.23 11.94 3.84
C HIS A 29 -6.47 12.12 2.52
N CYS A 30 -5.88 11.04 2.01
CA CYS A 30 -5.10 11.04 0.77
C CYS A 30 -5.93 10.54 -0.41
N THR A 31 -5.70 11.10 -1.60
CA THR A 31 -6.22 10.53 -2.86
C THR A 31 -5.23 9.49 -3.39
N LEU A 32 -5.62 8.20 -3.31
CA LEU A 32 -4.88 7.07 -3.84
C LEU A 32 -5.43 6.69 -5.21
N GLU A 33 -4.59 6.84 -6.23
CA GLU A 33 -4.93 6.53 -7.62
C GLU A 33 -4.79 5.03 -7.93
N ALA A 34 -5.31 4.63 -9.10
CA ALA A 34 -5.43 3.22 -9.52
C ALA A 34 -4.10 2.45 -9.61
N LEU A 35 -2.97 3.14 -9.50
CA LEU A 35 -1.63 2.57 -9.55
C LEU A 35 -1.27 1.74 -8.31
N VAL A 36 -1.96 1.95 -7.18
CA VAL A 36 -1.76 1.21 -5.93
C VAL A 36 -2.24 -0.23 -6.10
N ALA A 37 -1.37 -1.19 -5.82
CA ALA A 37 -1.72 -2.61 -5.87
C ALA A 37 -2.84 -2.93 -4.86
N THR A 38 -3.72 -3.88 -5.20
CA THR A 38 -4.85 -4.26 -4.34
C THR A 38 -4.42 -4.70 -2.94
N ASN A 39 -3.31 -5.44 -2.86
CA ASN A 39 -2.71 -5.86 -1.59
C ASN A 39 -2.11 -4.69 -0.78
N GLY A 40 -1.90 -3.53 -1.41
CA GLY A 40 -1.49 -2.26 -0.82
C GLY A 40 -0.04 -2.24 -0.33
N TRP A 41 0.31 -3.17 0.54
CA TRP A 41 1.58 -3.20 1.26
C TRP A 41 2.46 -4.35 0.80
N ASN A 42 3.77 -4.15 0.87
CA ASN A 42 4.74 -5.20 0.61
C ASN A 42 5.33 -5.69 1.94
N HIS A 43 5.54 -6.99 2.07
CA HIS A 43 6.07 -7.58 3.30
C HIS A 43 7.55 -7.23 3.57
N GLY A 44 8.29 -6.75 2.56
CA GLY A 44 9.71 -6.44 2.70
C GLY A 44 10.52 -7.63 3.25
N PRO A 45 11.57 -7.39 4.03
CA PRO A 45 12.24 -8.43 4.81
C PRO A 45 11.30 -8.96 5.89
N ALA A 46 11.21 -10.29 6.01
CA ALA A 46 10.27 -10.99 6.91
C ALA A 46 10.37 -10.57 8.40
N ILE A 47 11.49 -9.99 8.82
CA ILE A 47 11.80 -9.63 10.21
C ILE A 47 10.88 -8.51 10.73
N ALA A 48 10.31 -7.68 9.86
CA ALA A 48 9.54 -6.50 10.27
C ALA A 48 8.04 -6.78 10.50
N LEU A 49 7.50 -7.93 10.07
CA LEU A 49 6.05 -8.18 10.09
C LEU A 49 5.40 -8.16 11.48
N PRO A 50 6.01 -8.70 12.56
CA PRO A 50 5.36 -8.70 13.88
C PRO A 50 5.32 -7.32 14.56
N THR A 51 6.17 -6.38 14.14
CA THR A 51 6.39 -5.10 14.84
C THR A 51 5.99 -3.89 14.01
N LEU A 52 5.69 -4.05 12.73
CA LEU A 52 5.29 -2.95 11.85
C LEU A 52 3.88 -2.43 12.16
N TYR A 53 3.62 -1.20 11.72
CA TYR A 53 2.28 -0.62 11.73
C TYR A 53 1.98 0.06 10.39
N TYR A 54 0.95 -0.44 9.71
CA TYR A 54 0.38 0.20 8.53
C TYR A 54 -1.04 0.61 8.81
N GLY A 55 -1.39 1.83 8.38
CA GLY A 55 -2.73 2.37 8.56
C GLY A 55 -3.17 3.21 7.38
N GLU A 56 -4.46 3.10 7.06
CA GLU A 56 -5.15 3.91 6.07
C GLU A 56 -6.42 4.46 6.73
N PHE A 57 -6.65 5.77 6.66
CA PHE A 57 -7.85 6.38 7.24
C PHE A 57 -8.46 7.39 6.28
N GLU A 58 -9.72 7.16 5.92
CA GLU A 58 -10.52 8.06 5.07
C GLU A 58 -9.77 8.52 3.81
N ASN A 59 -9.09 7.59 3.14
CA ASN A 59 -8.47 7.82 1.84
C ASN A 59 -9.52 7.71 0.71
N TYR A 60 -9.25 8.40 -0.39
CA TYR A 60 -10.18 8.53 -1.52
C TYR A 60 -9.55 8.01 -2.82
N GLY A 61 -10.39 7.77 -3.83
CA GLY A 61 -9.94 7.40 -5.18
C GLY A 61 -9.84 5.89 -5.42
N PRO A 62 -9.55 5.48 -6.67
CA PRO A 62 -9.63 4.08 -7.10
C PRO A 62 -8.61 3.14 -6.43
N GLY A 63 -7.52 3.67 -5.87
CA GLY A 63 -6.52 2.91 -5.12
C GLY A 63 -6.81 2.79 -3.61
N ALA A 64 -7.83 3.49 -3.10
CA ALA A 64 -8.15 3.54 -1.67
C ALA A 64 -9.01 2.37 -1.17
N ASN A 65 -9.41 1.43 -2.04
CA ASN A 65 -10.16 0.26 -1.60
C ASN A 65 -9.28 -0.66 -0.74
N VAL A 66 -9.60 -0.75 0.55
CA VAL A 66 -8.87 -1.57 1.53
C VAL A 66 -9.30 -3.04 1.56
N SER A 67 -10.38 -3.43 0.88
CA SER A 67 -10.93 -4.80 0.96
C SER A 67 -9.98 -5.90 0.48
N GLY A 68 -8.97 -5.54 -0.32
CA GLY A 68 -7.97 -6.45 -0.86
C GLY A 68 -6.62 -6.38 -0.17
N ARG A 69 -6.48 -5.60 0.91
CA ARG A 69 -5.20 -5.42 1.62
C ARG A 69 -4.72 -6.72 2.24
N VAL A 70 -3.41 -6.79 2.41
CA VAL A 70 -2.78 -7.89 3.14
C VAL A 70 -3.36 -8.04 4.55
N PRO A 71 -3.53 -9.26 5.06
CA PRO A 71 -4.21 -9.48 6.35
C PRO A 71 -3.43 -8.98 7.57
N TRP A 72 -2.15 -8.61 7.39
CA TRP A 72 -1.28 -8.12 8.45
C TRP A 72 -1.15 -6.58 8.47
N SER A 73 -1.76 -5.86 7.52
CA SER A 73 -1.96 -4.42 7.66
C SER A 73 -3.21 -4.19 8.51
N ASN A 74 -3.07 -3.42 9.59
CA ASN A 74 -4.17 -3.11 10.50
C ASN A 74 -5.18 -2.13 9.90
#